data_AF-A0A1J5B9W8-F1
#
_entry.id   AF-A0A1J5B9W8-F1
#
_cell.length_a   1.000
_cell.length_b   1.000
_cell.length_c   1.000
_cell.angle_alpha   90.00
_cell.angle_beta   90.00
_cell.angle_gamma   90.00
#
_symmetry.space_group_name_H-M   'P 1'
#
loop_
_entity.id
_entity.type
_entity.pdbx_description
1 polymer ?
#
loop_
_entity_poly.entity_id
_entity_poly.type
_entity_poly.pdbx_seq_one_letter_code
_entity_poly.pdbx_strand_id
1 'polypeptide(L)'
;MTSRTSLLVVALCGALGASCSSLPVQQPSPGHIRGDELPAPAAGIPKPVRQSAALPRPRPAAKAETYSVVVNEVPVHELLFALARDAKLNVDIHPGITGTVTLNAVDQTLPQLLNRIARQTDMRYELDGPNLAVMPDTPFLRTYRVDYVNMTRDMSGTVAVNTQISSAAGGGAAGAVASANSSTTEVKNLARNRFWESLEKNIKDLLRETDKILPEGSSETTVERSDVQSTTGTGAAAAAARKSNAAPPTLATSPNPATLQSGATTVVKRTTFREAASVIAHPETGIVTVRATSRQHEKVQEFLDQVLGAARRQVMIEATIAEVQLSQNYQQGIDWQYLRNQGSQVAIGQGGATQSVGPGGAFQTITSALTPGVANTIFTAAFRNGGFSAAIRLLESFGTVKVLSSPKLSVLNNQTAILKVTNSVVYFTVKADTTTTQGAQTTAFTTTPQSVSVGLVLSVTPQISAHDAVLLNVRPSISRITGFRQDPNPNLKATAGGTLLDLKNEVPEIETREMESIMRVSDGEIAVLGGLMQDEIDYRKDAVPGLADLPAIGKLFSHRNDTNTKTELVVFLRPVIVREADIRGDFRSLRGALPDAAFFRDRNAERARKGE
;
A
#
# COMPACT_ATOMS: atom_id res chain seq x y z
N MET A 1 73.43 -59.39 21.67
CA MET A 1 74.01 -58.04 21.78
C MET A 1 73.47 -57.24 20.59
N THR A 2 72.64 -56.20 20.66
CA THR A 2 72.16 -55.24 21.69
C THR A 2 70.89 -54.60 21.09
N SER A 3 69.70 -54.65 21.68
CA SER A 3 69.15 -53.85 22.80
C SER A 3 68.88 -52.36 22.48
N ARG A 4 67.63 -51.93 22.75
CA ARG A 4 67.05 -50.55 22.83
C ARG A 4 66.80 -49.91 21.46
N THR A 5 65.56 -49.61 21.04
CA THR A 5 64.69 -48.53 21.55
C THR A 5 63.22 -48.71 21.11
N SER A 6 62.34 -49.23 21.97
CA SER A 6 60.87 -49.28 21.77
C SER A 6 60.11 -48.67 22.94
N LEU A 7 60.59 -47.53 23.46
CA LEU A 7 60.02 -46.88 24.64
C LEU A 7 60.03 -45.36 24.46
N LEU A 8 59.35 -44.87 23.40
CA LEU A 8 59.05 -43.43 23.28
C LEU A 8 57.80 -43.05 22.45
N VAL A 9 57.01 -44.01 21.95
CA VAL A 9 55.84 -43.69 21.10
C VAL A 9 54.49 -44.03 21.77
N VAL A 10 54.50 -44.77 22.88
CA VAL A 10 53.26 -45.16 23.60
C VAL A 10 52.77 -44.09 24.60
N ALA A 11 53.53 -43.01 24.82
CA ALA A 11 53.14 -41.92 25.72
C ALA A 11 52.39 -40.75 25.04
N LEU A 12 52.17 -40.78 23.72
CA LEU A 12 51.57 -39.64 22.98
C LEU A 12 50.13 -39.85 22.50
N CYS A 13 49.52 -41.03 22.72
CA CYS A 13 48.14 -41.33 22.31
C CYS A 13 47.09 -41.24 23.43
N GLY A 14 47.47 -40.76 24.63
CA GLY A 14 46.56 -40.60 25.78
C GLY A 14 45.87 -39.24 25.91
N ALA A 15 45.99 -38.33 24.93
CA ALA A 15 45.64 -36.92 25.13
C ALA A 15 44.83 -36.24 24.00
N LEU A 16 44.05 -36.97 23.20
CA LEU A 16 43.21 -36.38 22.14
C LEU A 16 41.77 -36.92 22.10
N GLY A 17 41.24 -37.29 23.27
CA GLY A 17 39.86 -37.74 23.45
C GLY A 17 39.06 -36.85 24.40
N ALA A 18 39.07 -35.53 24.21
CA ALA A 18 38.15 -34.60 24.89
C ALA A 18 38.16 -33.21 24.23
N SER A 19 37.48 -33.02 23.10
CA SER A 19 37.15 -31.67 22.61
C SER A 19 36.15 -31.69 21.45
N CYS A 20 34.86 -31.53 21.76
CA CYS A 20 33.89 -30.82 20.91
C CYS A 20 32.82 -30.21 21.84
N SER A 21 33.25 -29.22 22.62
CA SER A 21 32.36 -28.24 23.27
C SER A 21 32.06 -27.10 22.30
N SER A 22 30.84 -26.58 22.37
CA SER A 22 30.30 -25.41 21.66
C SER A 22 31.29 -24.28 21.34
N LEU A 23 31.19 -23.74 20.12
CA LEU A 23 31.88 -22.53 19.67
C LEU A 23 31.63 -21.35 20.64
N PRO A 24 32.68 -20.73 21.21
CA PRO A 24 32.55 -19.47 21.92
C PRO A 24 32.46 -18.30 20.93
N VAL A 25 31.61 -17.33 21.28
CA VAL A 25 31.50 -16.00 20.68
C VAL A 25 32.89 -15.33 20.64
N GLN A 26 33.26 -14.74 19.50
CA GLN A 26 34.48 -13.95 19.36
C GLN A 26 34.48 -12.78 20.36
N GLN A 27 35.52 -12.72 21.20
CA GLN A 27 35.78 -11.56 22.06
C GLN A 27 36.41 -10.43 21.24
N PRO A 28 36.03 -9.16 21.49
CA PRO A 28 36.61 -8.00 20.84
C PRO A 28 38.09 -7.77 21.24
N SER A 29 38.80 -7.06 20.37
CA SER A 29 40.25 -6.77 20.38
C SER A 29 40.80 -6.19 21.69
N PRO A 30 42.11 -6.38 21.98
CA PRO A 30 42.78 -6.03 23.25
C PRO A 30 43.09 -4.52 23.38
N GLY A 31 42.07 -3.69 23.17
CA GLY A 31 42.14 -2.24 23.22
C GLY A 31 41.11 -1.58 24.15
N HIS A 32 40.45 -2.33 25.04
CA HIS A 32 39.51 -1.75 26.01
C HIS A 32 39.68 -2.31 27.44
N ILE A 33 40.34 -1.49 28.25
CA ILE A 33 40.24 -1.26 29.70
C ILE A 33 40.08 -2.50 30.60
N ARG A 34 41.22 -2.97 31.13
CA ARG A 34 41.27 -3.70 32.40
C ARG A 34 41.02 -2.71 33.54
N GLY A 35 40.06 -3.01 34.40
CA GLY A 35 39.92 -2.36 35.69
C GLY A 35 41.00 -2.88 36.62
N ASP A 36 42.06 -2.09 36.79
CA ASP A 36 42.77 -1.99 38.06
C ASP A 36 43.18 -0.52 38.27
N GLU A 37 42.64 0.02 39.35
CA GLU A 37 43.17 1.09 40.21
C GLU A 37 43.91 2.28 39.56
N LEU A 38 43.13 3.32 39.22
CA LEU A 38 43.59 4.72 39.22
C LEU A 38 42.95 5.45 40.42
N PRO A 39 43.69 6.30 41.15
CA PRO A 39 43.17 6.99 42.33
C PRO A 39 42.02 7.89 41.95
N ALA A 40 40.91 7.79 42.68
CA ALA A 40 39.69 8.55 42.42
C ALA A 40 39.98 10.06 42.37
N PRO A 41 39.80 10.74 41.21
CA PRO A 41 39.56 12.16 41.25
C PRO A 41 38.18 12.35 41.88
N ALA A 42 38.13 13.02 43.03
CA ALA A 42 36.90 13.45 43.67
C ALA A 42 36.18 14.49 42.78
N ALA A 43 35.62 14.04 41.67
CA ALA A 43 34.60 14.75 40.92
C ALA A 43 33.38 13.84 40.96
N GLY A 44 32.52 14.08 41.95
CA GLY A 44 31.33 13.29 42.20
C GLY A 44 30.56 13.05 40.91
N ILE A 45 30.33 11.78 40.60
CA ILE A 45 29.44 11.33 39.54
C ILE A 45 28.14 12.15 39.68
N PRO A 46 27.75 12.99 38.70
CA PRO A 46 26.47 13.65 38.77
C PRO A 46 25.41 12.54 38.84
N LYS A 47 24.62 12.56 39.91
CA LYS A 47 23.59 11.56 40.18
C LYS A 47 22.78 11.34 38.90
N PRO A 48 22.46 10.08 38.52
CA PRO A 48 21.62 9.80 37.35
C PRO A 48 20.40 10.70 37.40
N VAL A 49 20.14 11.45 36.33
CA VAL A 49 18.99 12.35 36.23
C VAL A 49 17.72 11.50 36.25
N ARG A 50 17.25 11.18 37.45
CA ARG A 50 16.00 10.46 37.75
C ARG A 50 14.79 11.38 37.73
N GLN A 51 14.88 12.50 37.05
CA GLN A 51 13.78 13.42 36.88
C GLN A 51 13.62 13.64 35.37
N SER A 52 12.85 12.76 34.73
CA SER A 52 11.84 13.30 33.81
C SER A 52 11.15 14.39 34.62
N ALA A 53 11.34 15.66 34.27
CA ALA A 53 10.63 16.75 34.92
C ALA A 53 9.16 16.32 34.97
N ALA A 54 8.68 15.96 36.15
CA ALA A 54 7.29 15.56 36.30
C ALA A 54 6.53 16.78 35.83
N LEU A 55 5.82 16.65 34.71
CA LEU A 55 4.99 17.73 34.20
C LEU A 55 4.25 18.28 35.43
N PRO A 56 4.35 19.59 35.70
CA PRO A 56 3.72 20.16 36.88
C PRO A 56 2.29 19.65 36.89
N ARG A 57 1.88 19.04 38.02
CA ARG A 57 0.52 18.48 38.14
C ARG A 57 -0.43 19.52 37.57
N PRO A 58 -1.28 19.16 36.60
CA PRO A 58 -2.14 20.12 35.93
C PRO A 58 -2.84 20.92 37.01
N ARG A 59 -2.61 22.24 37.01
CA ARG A 59 -3.27 23.12 37.99
C ARG A 59 -4.76 22.85 37.82
N PRO A 60 -5.50 22.53 38.91
CA PRO A 60 -6.93 22.30 38.80
C PRO A 60 -7.53 23.52 38.12
N ALA A 61 -8.16 23.31 36.96
CA ALA A 61 -8.83 24.38 36.24
C ALA A 61 -9.87 25.00 37.18
N ALA A 62 -10.00 26.33 37.15
CA ALA A 62 -11.02 27.01 37.93
C ALA A 62 -12.38 26.38 37.60
N LYS A 63 -13.11 25.96 38.64
CA LYS A 63 -14.40 25.30 38.47
C LYS A 63 -15.35 26.33 37.82
N ALA A 64 -15.86 26.01 36.63
CA ALA A 64 -16.75 26.90 35.90
C ALA A 64 -18.02 27.14 36.74
N GLU A 65 -18.49 28.38 36.75
CA GLU A 65 -19.73 28.76 37.43
C GLU A 65 -20.92 28.05 36.74
N THR A 66 -21.78 27.46 37.57
CA THR A 66 -22.96 26.71 37.13
C THR A 66 -24.22 27.43 37.56
N TYR A 67 -25.21 27.42 36.68
CA TYR A 67 -26.45 28.14 36.79
C TYR A 67 -27.63 27.17 36.63
N SER A 68 -28.68 27.41 37.40
CA SER A 68 -29.91 26.61 37.37
C SER A 68 -31.08 27.50 36.98
N VAL A 69 -31.77 27.15 35.90
CA VAL A 69 -32.78 27.98 35.24
C VAL A 69 -33.98 27.12 34.89
N VAL A 70 -35.16 27.54 35.35
CA VAL A 70 -36.43 26.91 35.03
C VAL A 70 -37.37 27.97 34.50
N VAL A 71 -37.66 27.91 33.21
CA VAL A 71 -38.52 28.86 32.51
C VAL A 71 -39.46 28.14 31.56
N ASN A 72 -40.70 28.62 31.47
CA ASN A 72 -41.73 28.10 30.59
C ASN A 72 -42.30 29.23 29.74
N GLU A 73 -42.18 29.11 28.42
CA GLU A 73 -42.69 30.06 27.43
C GLU A 73 -42.26 31.53 27.67
N VAL A 74 -41.04 31.72 28.19
CA VAL A 74 -40.50 33.05 28.49
C VAL A 74 -39.92 33.68 27.22
N PRO A 75 -40.17 34.97 26.94
CA PRO A 75 -39.54 35.65 25.82
C PRO A 75 -38.01 35.64 25.93
N VAL A 76 -37.35 35.38 24.80
CA VAL A 76 -35.88 35.23 24.73
C VAL A 76 -35.12 36.42 25.32
N HIS A 77 -35.57 37.64 25.04
CA HIS A 77 -34.89 38.86 25.46
C HIS A 77 -34.81 38.98 26.99
N GLU A 78 -35.87 38.61 27.69
CA GLU A 78 -35.94 38.66 29.15
C GLU A 78 -35.05 37.59 29.77
N LEU A 79 -35.08 36.39 29.19
CA LEU A 79 -34.26 35.27 29.65
C LEU A 79 -32.77 35.59 29.50
N LEU A 80 -32.35 36.10 28.35
CA LEU A 80 -30.94 36.48 28.10
C LEU A 80 -30.48 37.61 29.02
N PHE A 81 -31.34 38.61 29.25
CA PHE A 81 -31.02 39.72 30.15
C PHE A 81 -30.90 39.24 31.61
N ALA A 82 -31.79 38.34 32.05
CA ALA A 82 -31.72 37.73 33.38
C ALA A 82 -30.45 36.89 33.56
N LEU A 83 -30.09 36.10 32.55
CA LEU A 83 -28.87 35.28 32.56
C LEU A 83 -27.60 36.12 32.59
N ALA A 84 -27.50 37.17 31.78
CA ALA A 84 -26.35 38.06 31.79
C ALA A 84 -26.19 38.80 33.12
N ARG A 85 -27.31 39.21 33.74
CA ARG A 85 -27.31 39.84 35.07
C ARG A 85 -26.76 38.91 36.14
N ASP A 86 -27.18 37.64 36.12
CA ASP A 86 -26.73 36.64 37.09
C ASP A 86 -25.26 36.27 36.89
N ALA A 87 -24.84 36.15 35.62
CA ALA A 87 -23.46 35.87 35.23
C ALA A 87 -22.51 37.09 35.31
N LYS A 88 -23.01 38.27 35.69
CA LYS A 88 -22.25 39.53 35.76
C LYS A 88 -21.54 39.89 34.44
N LEU A 89 -22.22 39.69 33.32
CA LEU A 89 -21.74 40.01 31.97
C LEU A 89 -22.47 41.22 31.39
N ASN A 90 -21.78 41.99 30.56
CA ASN A 90 -22.40 43.02 29.73
C ASN A 90 -23.08 42.32 28.55
N VAL A 91 -24.32 42.66 28.24
CA VAL A 91 -25.09 41.99 27.18
C VAL A 91 -25.60 42.98 26.13
N ASP A 92 -25.34 42.66 24.87
CA ASP A 92 -25.83 43.40 23.71
C ASP A 92 -26.77 42.49 22.91
N ILE A 93 -28.08 42.76 22.95
CA ILE A 93 -29.10 41.94 22.28
C ILE A 93 -29.62 42.67 21.05
N HIS A 94 -29.43 42.08 19.87
CA HIS A 94 -29.95 42.64 18.62
C HIS A 94 -31.50 42.53 18.55
N PRO A 95 -32.23 43.58 18.12
CA PRO A 95 -33.70 43.63 18.16
C PRO A 95 -34.40 42.61 17.22
N GLY A 96 -33.66 42.04 16.28
CA GLY A 96 -34.15 41.01 15.34
C GLY A 96 -34.33 39.62 15.94
N ILE A 97 -34.10 39.42 17.24
CA ILE A 97 -34.27 38.13 17.92
C ILE A 97 -35.69 38.05 18.47
N THR A 98 -36.48 37.10 17.96
CA THR A 98 -37.85 36.84 18.40
C THR A 98 -38.02 35.36 18.74
N GLY A 99 -38.90 35.06 19.69
CA GLY A 99 -39.21 33.71 20.11
C GLY A 99 -39.48 33.59 21.60
N THR A 100 -40.06 32.47 21.98
CA THR A 100 -40.21 32.04 23.38
C THR A 100 -39.34 30.80 23.62
N VAL A 101 -38.88 30.64 24.85
CA VAL A 101 -37.99 29.55 25.24
C VAL A 101 -38.61 28.83 26.43
N THR A 102 -38.61 27.51 26.35
CA THR A 102 -38.96 26.64 27.47
C THR A 102 -37.73 25.82 27.82
N LEU A 103 -37.18 26.04 29.01
CA LEU A 103 -35.91 25.46 29.43
C LEU A 103 -35.97 25.04 30.89
N ASN A 104 -35.59 23.79 31.15
CA ASN A 104 -35.20 23.31 32.46
C ASN A 104 -33.73 22.88 32.41
N ALA A 105 -32.91 23.55 33.21
CA ALA A 105 -31.49 23.30 33.30
C ALA A 105 -31.06 23.42 34.77
N VAL A 106 -30.33 22.41 35.25
CA VAL A 106 -29.80 22.35 36.61
C VAL A 106 -28.29 22.19 36.51
N ASP A 107 -27.56 23.03 37.25
CA ASP A 107 -26.09 23.05 37.34
C ASP A 107 -25.38 23.07 35.98
N GLN A 108 -25.87 23.86 35.03
CA GLN A 108 -25.28 23.99 33.69
C GLN A 108 -24.41 25.23 33.59
N THR A 109 -23.34 25.14 32.80
CA THR A 109 -22.48 26.32 32.52
C THR A 109 -23.21 27.30 31.60
N LEU A 110 -22.88 28.59 31.69
CA LEU A 110 -23.47 29.62 30.82
C LEU A 110 -23.40 29.26 29.32
N PRO A 111 -22.27 28.79 28.75
CA PRO A 111 -22.22 28.39 27.34
C PRO A 111 -23.15 27.22 26.99
N GLN A 112 -23.36 26.27 27.92
CA GLN A 112 -24.32 25.19 27.72
C GLN A 112 -25.76 25.72 27.67
N LEU A 113 -26.12 26.64 28.56
CA LEU A 113 -27.42 27.30 28.55
C LEU A 113 -27.64 28.06 27.24
N LEU A 114 -26.68 28.92 26.84
CA LEU A 114 -26.74 29.69 25.61
C LEU A 114 -26.87 28.77 24.38
N ASN A 115 -26.12 27.67 24.31
CA ASN A 115 -26.27 26.68 23.25
C ASN A 115 -27.66 26.03 23.21
N ARG A 116 -28.28 25.77 24.37
CA ARG A 116 -29.65 25.21 24.42
C ARG A 116 -30.69 26.23 23.97
N ILE A 117 -30.52 27.50 24.32
CA ILE A 117 -31.41 28.60 23.89
C ILE A 117 -31.24 28.84 22.37
N ALA A 118 -30.01 28.82 21.86
CA ALA A 118 -29.69 28.94 20.42
C ALA A 118 -30.20 27.76 19.57
N ARG A 119 -30.45 26.59 20.18
CA ARG A 119 -31.12 25.46 19.50
C ARG A 119 -32.61 25.65 19.35
N GLN A 120 -33.26 26.38 20.27
CA GLN A 120 -34.70 26.65 20.21
C GLN A 120 -35.04 27.89 19.38
N THR A 121 -34.11 28.83 19.23
CA THR A 121 -34.34 30.13 18.58
C THR A 121 -33.21 30.49 17.62
N ASP A 122 -33.50 31.26 16.57
CA ASP A 122 -32.54 31.58 15.50
C ASP A 122 -31.56 32.69 15.95
N MET A 123 -30.73 32.40 16.95
CA MET A 123 -29.70 33.31 17.46
C MET A 123 -28.30 32.70 17.36
N ARG A 124 -27.30 33.57 17.29
CA ARG A 124 -25.90 33.27 17.57
C ARG A 124 -25.41 34.18 18.69
N TYR A 125 -24.42 33.71 19.43
CA TYR A 125 -23.78 34.50 20.48
C TYR A 125 -22.26 34.50 20.29
N GLU A 126 -21.64 35.59 20.69
CA GLU A 126 -20.19 35.76 20.76
C GLU A 126 -19.84 36.22 22.17
N LEU A 127 -18.91 35.51 22.81
CA LEU A 127 -18.44 35.81 24.15
C LEU A 127 -17.01 36.36 24.05
N ASP A 128 -16.87 37.67 24.24
CA ASP A 128 -15.57 38.36 24.27
C ASP A 128 -15.31 38.86 25.70
N GLY A 129 -14.66 38.01 26.51
CA GLY A 129 -14.37 38.28 27.90
C GLY A 129 -15.64 38.59 28.72
N PRO A 130 -15.84 39.83 29.19
CA PRO A 130 -17.03 40.24 29.93
C PRO A 130 -18.25 40.59 29.06
N ASN A 131 -18.10 40.64 27.73
CA ASN A 131 -19.16 41.07 26.81
C ASN A 131 -19.81 39.87 26.10
N LEU A 132 -21.14 39.81 26.14
CA LEU A 132 -21.97 38.84 25.46
C LEU A 132 -22.78 39.55 24.38
N ALA A 133 -22.39 39.37 23.11
CA ALA A 133 -23.14 39.89 21.98
C ALA A 133 -24.06 38.80 21.42
N VAL A 134 -25.36 39.06 21.34
CA VAL A 134 -26.36 38.14 20.79
C VAL A 134 -26.96 38.74 19.52
N MET A 135 -26.83 38.01 18.41
CA MET A 135 -27.24 38.43 17.07
C MET A 135 -28.20 37.41 16.46
N PRO A 136 -29.10 37.81 15.54
CA PRO A 136 -29.89 36.85 14.78
C PRO A 136 -29.01 35.97 13.91
N ASP A 137 -29.46 34.73 13.66
CA ASP A 137 -28.73 33.74 12.87
C ASP A 137 -28.77 34.05 11.36
N THR A 138 -28.03 35.09 10.98
CA THR A 138 -27.84 35.52 9.59
C THR A 138 -26.64 34.80 8.97
N PRO A 139 -26.70 34.42 7.67
CA PRO A 139 -25.59 33.74 7.01
C PRO A 139 -24.29 34.56 7.05
N PHE A 140 -23.23 33.93 7.55
CA PHE A 140 -21.90 34.54 7.63
C PHE A 140 -20.83 33.61 7.07
N LEU A 141 -19.69 34.21 6.69
CA LEU A 141 -18.55 33.49 6.16
C LEU A 141 -17.73 32.89 7.31
N ARG A 142 -17.47 31.59 7.25
CA ARG A 142 -16.51 30.91 8.13
C ARG A 142 -15.53 30.12 7.29
N THR A 143 -14.25 30.23 7.64
CA THR A 143 -13.16 29.53 6.95
C THR A 143 -12.75 28.30 7.76
N TYR A 144 -12.70 27.16 7.09
CA TYR A 144 -12.28 25.88 7.63
C TYR A 144 -10.94 25.47 7.01
N ARG A 145 -10.03 24.96 7.82
CA ARG A 145 -8.76 24.39 7.35
C ARG A 145 -8.94 22.92 7.01
N VAL A 146 -8.50 22.55 5.81
CA VAL A 146 -8.60 21.20 5.24
C VAL A 146 -7.18 20.81 4.86
N ASP A 147 -6.44 20.23 5.81
CA ASP A 147 -5.09 19.72 5.54
C ASP A 147 -5.18 18.39 4.77
N TYR A 148 -5.41 18.50 3.46
CA TYR A 148 -5.42 17.38 2.52
C TYR A 148 -4.70 17.82 1.23
N VAL A 149 -3.98 16.89 0.60
CA VAL A 149 -3.16 17.23 -0.58
C VAL A 149 -4.06 17.65 -1.75
N ASN A 150 -3.69 18.75 -2.42
CA ASN A 150 -4.28 19.14 -3.70
C ASN A 150 -3.74 18.26 -4.84
N MET A 151 -4.22 17.03 -4.94
CA MET A 151 -3.83 16.11 -6.01
C MET A 151 -5.03 15.25 -6.42
N THR A 152 -5.29 15.21 -7.73
CA THR A 152 -6.19 14.22 -8.32
C THR A 152 -5.37 12.99 -8.71
N ARG A 153 -5.88 11.80 -8.39
CA ARG A 153 -5.21 10.55 -8.72
C ARG A 153 -6.18 9.66 -9.48
N ASP A 154 -5.98 9.60 -10.79
CA ASP A 154 -6.71 8.69 -11.68
C ASP A 154 -5.78 7.51 -12.00
N MET A 155 -6.16 6.32 -11.57
CA MET A 155 -5.45 5.07 -11.87
C MET A 155 -6.29 4.27 -12.86
N SER A 156 -5.68 3.88 -13.97
CA SER A 156 -6.19 2.87 -14.88
C SER A 156 -5.26 1.66 -14.84
N GLY A 157 -5.75 0.50 -14.40
CA GLY A 157 -5.08 -0.78 -14.59
C GLY A 157 -5.72 -1.52 -15.75
N THR A 158 -4.94 -1.95 -16.73
CA THR A 158 -5.40 -2.81 -17.82
C THR A 158 -4.69 -4.15 -17.72
N VAL A 159 -5.44 -5.25 -17.60
CA VAL A 159 -4.91 -6.61 -17.77
C VAL A 159 -5.37 -7.09 -19.14
N ALA A 160 -4.43 -7.27 -20.06
CA ALA A 160 -4.71 -7.78 -21.40
C ALA A 160 -3.93 -9.08 -21.63
N VAL A 161 -4.64 -10.17 -21.91
CA VAL A 161 -4.04 -11.42 -22.40
C VAL A 161 -4.20 -11.43 -23.91
N ASN A 162 -3.08 -11.29 -24.63
CA ASN A 162 -3.04 -11.37 -26.09
C ASN A 162 -2.52 -12.76 -26.48
N THR A 163 -3.39 -13.62 -27.02
CA THR A 163 -2.94 -14.86 -27.67
C THR A 163 -2.96 -14.65 -29.17
N GLN A 164 -1.79 -14.42 -29.75
CA GLN A 164 -1.62 -14.29 -31.20
C GLN A 164 -1.09 -15.62 -31.75
N ILE A 165 -1.90 -16.34 -32.52
CA ILE A 165 -1.45 -17.51 -33.27
C ILE A 165 -1.09 -17.04 -34.68
N SER A 166 0.20 -16.86 -34.95
CA SER A 166 0.70 -16.63 -36.31
C SER A 166 0.87 -17.98 -37.01
N SER A 167 -0.07 -18.37 -37.86
CA SER A 167 0.16 -19.48 -38.79
C SER A 167 1.12 -19.00 -39.90
N ALA A 168 2.38 -19.40 -39.82
CA ALA A 168 3.32 -19.19 -40.91
C ALA A 168 2.92 -20.08 -42.09
N ALA A 169 2.25 -19.50 -43.09
CA ALA A 169 2.05 -20.16 -44.37
C ALA A 169 3.41 -20.24 -45.08
N GLY A 170 3.93 -21.46 -45.23
CA GLY A 170 5.06 -21.75 -46.12
C GLY A 170 4.75 -21.28 -47.54
N GLY A 171 5.75 -20.68 -48.18
CA GLY A 171 5.60 -19.87 -49.38
C GLY A 171 4.90 -20.55 -50.57
N GLY A 172 4.07 -19.75 -51.22
CA GLY A 172 3.44 -20.00 -52.52
C GLY A 172 2.60 -18.78 -52.89
N ALA A 173 2.78 -18.26 -54.09
CA ALA A 173 2.39 -16.92 -54.50
C ALA A 173 0.89 -16.56 -54.40
N ALA A 174 0.66 -15.25 -54.22
CA ALA A 174 -0.56 -14.47 -54.44
C ALA A 174 -1.74 -14.62 -53.46
N GLY A 175 -1.90 -13.61 -52.60
CA GLY A 175 -3.22 -13.02 -52.31
C GLY A 175 -4.08 -13.64 -51.21
N ALA A 176 -3.53 -14.44 -50.29
CA ALA A 176 -4.30 -14.92 -49.14
C ALA A 176 -4.14 -13.99 -47.93
N VAL A 177 -5.23 -13.31 -47.54
CA VAL A 177 -5.33 -12.56 -46.29
C VAL A 177 -5.12 -13.54 -45.12
N ALA A 178 -3.97 -13.44 -44.46
CA ALA A 178 -3.70 -14.19 -43.24
C ALA A 178 -4.69 -13.74 -42.15
N SER A 179 -5.71 -14.56 -41.90
CA SER A 179 -6.63 -14.36 -40.78
C SER A 179 -5.88 -14.66 -39.49
N ALA A 180 -5.32 -13.61 -38.90
CA ALA A 180 -4.76 -13.67 -37.55
C ALA A 180 -5.92 -13.84 -36.56
N ASN A 181 -6.06 -15.03 -35.97
CA ASN A 181 -7.00 -15.27 -34.88
C ASN A 181 -6.35 -14.74 -33.59
N SER A 182 -6.57 -13.46 -33.28
CA SER A 182 -6.11 -12.85 -32.03
C SER A 182 -7.28 -12.73 -31.05
N SER A 183 -7.24 -13.52 -29.97
CA SER A 183 -8.12 -13.32 -28.83
C SER A 183 -7.44 -12.36 -27.85
N THR A 184 -8.10 -11.24 -27.55
CA THR A 184 -7.72 -10.29 -26.51
C THR A 184 -8.81 -10.30 -25.45
N THR A 185 -8.47 -10.71 -24.23
CA THR A 185 -9.31 -10.51 -23.04
C THR A 185 -8.74 -9.32 -22.28
N GLU A 186 -9.49 -8.21 -22.18
CA GLU A 186 -9.07 -6.98 -21.53
C GLU A 186 -9.95 -6.67 -20.30
N VAL A 187 -9.34 -6.51 -19.13
CA VAL A 187 -10.00 -6.04 -17.91
C VAL A 187 -9.45 -4.66 -17.55
N LYS A 188 -10.32 -3.64 -17.51
CA LYS A 188 -9.99 -2.26 -17.12
C LYS A 188 -10.48 -1.96 -15.71
N ASN A 189 -9.56 -1.64 -14.81
CA ASN A 189 -9.87 -1.14 -13.47
C ASN A 189 -9.61 0.37 -13.42
N LEU A 190 -10.63 1.17 -13.11
CA LEU A 190 -10.55 2.63 -13.03
C LEU A 190 -10.79 3.09 -11.58
N ALA A 191 -9.80 3.73 -10.97
CA ALA A 191 -9.95 4.39 -9.68
C ALA A 191 -9.71 5.89 -9.85
N ARG A 192 -10.70 6.72 -9.52
CA ARG A 192 -10.62 8.19 -9.59
C ARG A 192 -10.73 8.77 -8.20
N ASN A 193 -9.68 9.45 -7.74
CA ASN A 193 -9.70 10.17 -6.48
C ASN A 193 -9.70 11.69 -6.73
N ARG A 194 -10.84 12.33 -6.44
CA ARG A 194 -11.06 13.78 -6.59
C ARG A 194 -11.68 14.36 -5.32
N PHE A 195 -10.88 14.37 -4.25
CA PHE A 195 -11.32 14.76 -2.92
C PHE A 195 -11.97 16.16 -2.89
N TRP A 196 -11.30 17.19 -3.41
CA TRP A 196 -11.79 18.57 -3.35
C TRP A 196 -13.11 18.81 -4.09
N GLU A 197 -13.27 18.24 -5.29
CA GLU A 197 -14.53 18.30 -6.05
C GLU A 197 -15.68 17.63 -5.26
N SER A 198 -15.41 16.45 -4.68
CA SER A 198 -16.41 15.74 -3.88
C SER A 198 -16.75 16.49 -2.59
N LEU A 199 -15.76 17.10 -1.94
CA LEU A 199 -15.94 17.85 -0.70
C LEU A 199 -16.80 19.09 -0.94
N GLU A 200 -16.46 19.89 -1.95
CA GLU A 200 -17.22 21.07 -2.33
C GLU A 200 -18.68 20.72 -2.67
N LYS A 201 -18.88 19.68 -3.47
CA LYS A 201 -20.22 19.21 -3.84
C LYS A 201 -21.02 18.76 -2.62
N ASN A 202 -20.44 17.94 -1.74
CA ASN A 202 -21.12 17.44 -0.55
C ASN A 202 -21.51 18.57 0.41
N ILE A 203 -20.65 19.58 0.60
CA ILE A 203 -20.98 20.74 1.43
C ILE A 203 -22.11 21.56 0.78
N LYS A 204 -22.08 21.77 -0.54
CA LYS A 204 -23.19 22.45 -1.25
C LYS A 204 -24.51 21.69 -1.11
N ASP A 205 -24.50 20.37 -1.24
CA ASP A 205 -25.70 19.53 -1.11
C ASP A 205 -26.23 19.55 0.34
N LEU A 206 -25.36 19.49 1.35
CA LEU A 206 -25.71 19.59 2.77
C LEU A 206 -26.43 20.92 3.11
N LEU A 207 -25.95 22.02 2.53
CA LEU A 207 -26.54 23.34 2.73
C LEU A 207 -27.89 23.47 2.02
N ARG A 208 -28.01 22.94 0.78
CA ARG A 208 -29.27 22.94 0.02
C ARG A 208 -30.38 22.11 0.69
N GLU A 209 -30.05 21.02 1.36
CA GLU A 209 -31.02 20.23 2.11
C GLU A 209 -31.51 20.99 3.35
N THR A 210 -30.60 21.60 4.09
CA THR A 210 -30.95 22.35 5.31
C THR A 210 -31.81 23.58 4.97
N ASP A 211 -31.57 24.24 3.84
CA ASP A 211 -32.37 25.39 3.38
C ASP A 211 -33.84 25.04 3.04
N LYS A 212 -34.16 23.76 2.79
CA LYS A 212 -35.54 23.30 2.49
C LYS A 212 -36.38 23.06 3.75
N ILE A 213 -35.75 22.88 4.91
CA ILE A 213 -36.43 22.61 6.18
C ILE A 213 -36.81 23.97 6.78
N LEU A 214 -37.77 24.65 6.16
CA LEU A 214 -38.41 25.82 6.75
C LEU A 214 -39.80 25.39 7.27
N PRO A 215 -40.21 25.81 8.48
CA PRO A 215 -41.56 25.59 8.97
C PRO A 215 -42.57 26.27 8.03
N GLU A 216 -43.75 25.67 7.87
CA GLU A 216 -44.80 25.98 6.87
C GLU A 216 -45.38 27.42 6.86
N GLY A 217 -44.70 28.40 7.47
CA GLY A 217 -45.15 29.79 7.56
C GLY A 217 -44.15 30.87 7.10
N SER A 218 -42.93 30.55 6.66
CA SER A 218 -41.89 31.58 6.42
C SER A 218 -41.56 31.91 4.95
N SER A 219 -42.27 31.34 3.97
CA SER A 219 -42.04 31.68 2.55
C SER A 219 -43.24 32.28 1.82
N GLU A 220 -44.39 32.44 2.47
CA GLU A 220 -45.56 33.08 1.86
C GLU A 220 -46.15 34.13 2.81
N THR A 221 -45.47 35.27 2.94
CA THR A 221 -46.10 36.46 3.51
C THR A 221 -46.99 37.09 2.44
N THR A 222 -48.25 36.65 2.37
CA THR A 222 -49.29 37.33 1.60
C THR A 222 -49.58 38.66 2.28
N VAL A 223 -48.94 39.74 1.82
CA VAL A 223 -49.34 41.09 2.20
C VAL A 223 -50.47 41.49 1.26
N GLU A 224 -51.71 41.36 1.70
CA GLU A 224 -52.83 42.02 1.05
C GLU A 224 -52.67 43.53 1.23
N ARG A 225 -52.29 44.23 0.15
CA ARG A 225 -52.31 45.69 0.11
C ARG A 225 -53.58 46.13 -0.61
N SER A 226 -54.56 46.59 0.17
CA SER A 226 -55.74 47.26 -0.37
C SER A 226 -55.39 48.72 -0.69
N ASP A 227 -54.85 48.97 -1.88
CA ASP A 227 -54.68 50.35 -2.37
C ASP A 227 -56.03 50.87 -2.89
N VAL A 228 -56.65 51.80 -2.15
CA VAL A 228 -57.88 52.50 -2.56
C VAL A 228 -57.48 53.61 -3.53
N GLN A 229 -57.60 53.36 -4.83
CA GLN A 229 -57.34 54.35 -5.86
C GLN A 229 -58.64 55.07 -6.27
N SER A 230 -58.89 56.25 -5.69
CA SER A 230 -59.94 57.16 -6.14
C SER A 230 -59.47 57.91 -7.39
N THR A 231 -60.05 57.60 -8.55
CA THR A 231 -59.80 58.32 -9.80
C THR A 231 -61.05 59.10 -10.22
N THR A 232 -61.00 60.42 -10.06
CA THR A 232 -61.89 61.37 -10.74
C THR A 232 -61.19 61.83 -12.02
N GLY A 233 -61.58 61.30 -13.16
CA GLY A 233 -60.99 61.68 -14.44
C GLY A 233 -61.75 61.09 -15.61
N THR A 234 -62.43 61.95 -16.35
CA THR A 234 -63.14 61.68 -17.60
C THR A 234 -62.23 60.99 -18.62
N GLY A 235 -62.71 59.90 -19.21
CA GLY A 235 -61.93 59.01 -20.07
C GLY A 235 -61.42 59.64 -21.36
N ALA A 236 -60.12 59.42 -21.63
CA ALA A 236 -59.56 59.42 -22.97
C ALA A 236 -59.47 57.96 -23.44
N ALA A 237 -60.17 57.64 -24.52
CA ALA A 237 -60.15 56.31 -25.12
C ALA A 237 -58.86 56.11 -25.94
N ALA A 238 -58.10 55.06 -25.63
CA ALA A 238 -57.04 54.53 -26.48
C ALA A 238 -57.57 53.32 -27.27
N ALA A 239 -57.28 53.35 -28.57
CA ALA A 239 -57.81 52.53 -29.65
C ALA A 239 -57.77 51.01 -29.47
N ALA A 240 -58.90 50.37 -29.73
CA ALA A 240 -58.97 48.98 -30.18
C ALA A 240 -59.61 48.93 -31.57
N ALA A 241 -58.83 48.54 -32.56
CA ALA A 241 -59.27 48.31 -33.93
C ALA A 241 -60.12 47.04 -34.00
N ARG A 242 -61.40 47.15 -34.42
CA ARG A 242 -62.18 46.05 -35.01
C ARG A 242 -63.25 46.61 -35.96
N LYS A 243 -63.40 45.90 -37.08
CA LYS A 243 -64.16 46.25 -38.27
C LYS A 243 -65.69 46.10 -38.09
N SER A 244 -66.38 46.90 -38.90
CA SER A 244 -67.66 46.68 -39.61
C SER A 244 -69.00 46.67 -38.86
N ASN A 245 -69.82 47.61 -39.34
CA ASN A 245 -71.26 47.60 -39.58
C ASN A 245 -72.27 47.99 -38.46
N ALA A 246 -72.97 49.08 -38.81
CA ALA A 246 -74.41 49.34 -38.67
C ALA A 246 -74.95 49.98 -37.38
N ALA A 247 -75.42 51.22 -37.58
CA ALA A 247 -76.54 51.97 -36.99
C ALA A 247 -76.59 52.23 -35.46
N PRO A 248 -76.74 53.51 -35.03
CA PRO A 248 -76.93 53.88 -33.62
C PRO A 248 -78.41 53.81 -33.21
N PRO A 249 -78.69 53.63 -31.91
CA PRO A 249 -79.62 54.56 -31.29
C PRO A 249 -79.17 55.08 -29.91
N THR A 250 -79.26 56.40 -29.82
CA THR A 250 -79.78 57.21 -28.69
C THR A 250 -79.25 56.94 -27.28
N LEU A 251 -78.35 57.83 -26.85
CA LEU A 251 -78.10 58.15 -25.44
C LEU A 251 -79.37 58.74 -24.81
N ALA A 252 -79.96 58.02 -23.85
CA ALA A 252 -80.84 58.59 -22.84
C ALA A 252 -80.05 58.65 -21.53
N THR A 253 -79.71 59.87 -21.12
CA THR A 253 -78.95 60.20 -19.92
C THR A 253 -79.88 60.08 -18.70
N SER A 254 -79.66 59.07 -17.85
CA SER A 254 -80.14 59.06 -16.46
C SER A 254 -78.95 59.30 -15.53
N PRO A 255 -78.99 60.30 -14.63
CA PRO A 255 -77.90 60.60 -13.73
C PRO A 255 -78.05 59.77 -12.47
N ASN A 256 -77.44 58.59 -12.43
CA ASN A 256 -77.10 57.96 -11.16
C ASN A 256 -75.74 57.26 -11.31
N PRO A 257 -74.69 57.65 -10.57
CA PRO A 257 -73.39 57.00 -10.67
C PRO A 257 -73.49 55.60 -10.07
N ALA A 258 -73.45 54.58 -10.92
CA ALA A 258 -73.24 53.21 -10.49
C ALA A 258 -71.79 53.07 -10.00
N THR A 259 -71.60 52.89 -8.69
CA THR A 259 -70.33 52.47 -8.11
C THR A 259 -70.09 51.00 -8.45
N LEU A 260 -69.43 50.74 -9.58
CA LEU A 260 -68.87 49.42 -9.89
C LEU A 260 -67.64 49.21 -9.01
N GLN A 261 -67.85 48.57 -7.86
CA GLN A 261 -66.79 48.08 -6.99
C GLN A 261 -66.15 46.84 -7.63
N SER A 262 -65.19 47.08 -8.53
CA SER A 262 -64.26 46.05 -9.00
C SER A 262 -63.07 46.01 -8.04
N GLY A 263 -63.15 45.14 -7.03
CA GLY A 263 -62.01 44.82 -6.18
C GLY A 263 -61.04 43.91 -6.93
N ALA A 264 -60.11 44.50 -7.69
CA ALA A 264 -59.00 43.76 -8.25
C ALA A 264 -57.90 43.62 -7.18
N THR A 265 -57.92 42.52 -6.44
CA THR A 265 -56.83 42.10 -5.55
C THR A 265 -55.64 41.66 -6.41
N THR A 266 -54.63 42.52 -6.56
CA THR A 266 -53.35 42.14 -7.16
C THR A 266 -52.43 41.56 -6.08
N VAL A 267 -52.37 40.23 -6.01
CA VAL A 267 -51.44 39.51 -5.12
C VAL A 267 -50.03 39.66 -5.69
N VAL A 268 -49.21 40.54 -5.12
CA VAL A 268 -47.77 40.64 -5.45
C VAL A 268 -47.03 39.56 -4.68
N LYS A 269 -46.82 38.39 -5.32
CA LYS A 269 -45.94 37.34 -4.79
C LYS A 269 -44.48 37.83 -4.82
N ARG A 270 -43.92 38.19 -3.66
CA ARG A 270 -42.49 38.48 -3.52
C ARG A 270 -41.78 37.19 -3.11
N THR A 271 -41.25 36.46 -4.10
CA THR A 271 -40.32 35.35 -3.83
C THR A 271 -38.99 35.94 -3.33
N THR A 272 -38.76 35.89 -2.02
CA THR A 272 -37.44 36.20 -1.48
C THR A 272 -36.53 35.00 -1.75
N PHE A 273 -35.77 35.05 -2.83
CA PHE A 273 -34.64 34.16 -3.01
C PHE A 273 -33.62 34.49 -1.91
N ARG A 274 -33.56 33.67 -0.85
CA ARG A 274 -32.37 33.67 0.00
C ARG A 274 -31.22 33.16 -0.88
N GLU A 275 -30.24 34.03 -1.10
CA GLU A 275 -29.05 33.73 -1.87
C GLU A 275 -28.45 32.41 -1.39
N ALA A 276 -28.37 31.44 -2.29
CA ALA A 276 -27.96 30.08 -2.00
C ALA A 276 -26.62 30.08 -1.26
N ALA A 277 -26.53 29.31 -0.18
CA ALA A 277 -25.31 29.16 0.60
C ALA A 277 -24.11 28.92 -0.33
N SER A 278 -23.11 29.81 -0.27
CA SER A 278 -21.96 29.80 -1.17
C SER A 278 -20.79 29.09 -0.51
N VAL A 279 -20.23 28.12 -1.22
CA VAL A 279 -19.04 27.36 -0.81
C VAL A 279 -17.93 27.71 -1.77
N ILE A 280 -16.81 28.18 -1.23
CA ILE A 280 -15.61 28.54 -1.98
C ILE A 280 -14.48 27.68 -1.44
N ALA A 281 -13.99 26.74 -2.26
CA ALA A 281 -12.83 25.92 -1.92
C ALA A 281 -11.57 26.50 -2.57
N HIS A 282 -10.52 26.67 -1.78
CA HIS A 282 -9.19 27.01 -2.25
C HIS A 282 -8.24 25.85 -1.94
N PRO A 283 -8.11 24.87 -2.85
CA PRO A 283 -7.31 23.69 -2.61
C PRO A 283 -5.81 24.01 -2.51
N GLU A 284 -5.35 25.08 -3.16
CA GLU A 284 -3.94 25.52 -3.10
C GLU A 284 -3.51 26.03 -1.71
N THR A 285 -4.44 26.66 -0.98
CA THR A 285 -4.18 27.15 0.38
C THR A 285 -4.71 26.20 1.46
N GLY A 286 -5.39 25.12 1.06
CA GLY A 286 -5.94 24.12 1.98
C GLY A 286 -7.10 24.66 2.82
N ILE A 287 -7.89 25.61 2.31
CA ILE A 287 -9.03 26.18 3.06
C ILE A 287 -10.33 26.10 2.27
N VAL A 288 -11.43 25.94 3.00
CA VAL A 288 -12.79 26.03 2.48
C VAL A 288 -13.52 27.12 3.23
N THR A 289 -13.99 28.12 2.51
CA THR A 289 -14.82 29.19 3.08
C THR A 289 -16.27 28.93 2.73
N VAL A 290 -17.12 28.90 3.75
CA VAL A 290 -18.55 28.60 3.61
C VAL A 290 -19.35 29.80 4.12
N ARG A 291 -20.33 30.25 3.33
CA ARG A 291 -21.34 31.23 3.76
C ARG A 291 -22.60 30.47 4.20
N ALA A 292 -22.84 30.41 5.51
CA ALA A 292 -23.93 29.63 6.07
C ALA A 292 -24.41 30.21 7.41
N THR A 293 -25.56 29.75 7.90
CA THR A 293 -26.06 30.07 9.26
C THR A 293 -25.24 29.33 10.33
N SER A 294 -25.33 29.75 11.59
CA SER A 294 -24.62 29.14 12.72
C SER A 294 -24.96 27.66 12.86
N ARG A 295 -26.24 27.29 12.73
CA ARG A 295 -26.66 25.88 12.78
C ARG A 295 -26.10 25.06 11.62
N GLN A 296 -26.01 25.65 10.43
CA GLN A 296 -25.41 24.99 9.27
C GLN A 296 -23.89 24.82 9.46
N HIS A 297 -23.21 25.80 10.03
CA HIS A 297 -21.78 25.69 10.35
C HIS A 297 -21.47 24.57 11.33
N GLU A 298 -22.31 24.32 12.34
CA GLU A 298 -22.15 23.17 13.24
C GLU A 298 -22.18 21.84 12.46
N LYS A 299 -23.14 21.68 11.55
CA LYS A 299 -23.23 20.48 10.69
C LYS A 299 -22.06 20.35 9.73
N VAL A 300 -21.62 21.46 9.13
CA VAL A 300 -20.46 21.48 8.23
C VAL A 300 -19.20 21.10 9.00
N GLN A 301 -19.03 21.59 10.23
CA GLN A 301 -17.89 21.23 11.07
C GLN A 301 -17.91 19.74 11.42
N GLU A 302 -19.05 19.19 11.87
CA GLU A 302 -19.20 17.76 12.15
C GLU A 302 -18.87 16.89 10.93
N PHE A 303 -19.38 17.27 9.76
CA PHE A 303 -19.09 16.59 8.50
C PHE A 303 -17.59 16.66 8.14
N LEU A 304 -16.97 17.84 8.26
CA LEU A 304 -15.54 18.01 7.99
C LEU A 304 -14.68 17.20 8.95
N ASP A 305 -15.02 17.18 10.25
CA ASP A 305 -14.31 16.40 11.26
C ASP A 305 -14.38 14.90 10.96
N GLN A 306 -15.54 14.39 10.53
CA GLN A 306 -15.71 12.99 10.15
C GLN A 306 -14.93 12.63 8.87
N VAL A 307 -15.02 13.48 7.84
CA VAL A 307 -14.36 13.24 6.54
C VAL A 307 -12.84 13.37 6.67
N LEU A 308 -12.34 14.42 7.32
CA LEU A 308 -10.92 14.63 7.57
C LEU A 308 -10.36 13.56 8.51
N GLY A 309 -11.11 13.20 9.55
CA GLY A 309 -10.76 12.14 10.48
C GLY A 309 -10.56 10.80 9.77
N ALA A 310 -11.42 10.47 8.81
CA ALA A 310 -11.28 9.26 8.00
C ALA A 310 -10.16 9.37 6.94
N ALA A 311 -10.04 10.49 6.25
CA ALA A 311 -9.07 10.69 5.16
C ALA A 311 -7.61 10.76 5.63
N ARG A 312 -7.37 11.23 6.86
CA ARG A 312 -6.02 11.36 7.45
C ARG A 312 -5.45 10.06 8.02
N ARG A 313 -6.29 9.03 8.19
CA ARG A 313 -5.81 7.76 8.74
C ARG A 313 -4.75 7.16 7.82
N GLN A 314 -3.73 6.59 8.41
CA GLN A 314 -2.60 6.00 7.69
C GLN A 314 -2.43 4.55 8.10
N VAL A 315 -1.95 3.73 7.18
CA VAL A 315 -1.56 2.35 7.44
C VAL A 315 -0.14 2.12 6.94
N MET A 316 0.63 1.37 7.69
CA MET A 316 1.89 0.80 7.28
C MET A 316 1.64 -0.66 6.89
N ILE A 317 1.94 -1.01 5.64
CA ILE A 317 1.79 -2.35 5.11
C ILE A 317 3.17 -2.97 5.07
N GLU A 318 3.33 -4.09 5.78
CA GLU A 318 4.49 -4.95 5.69
C GLU A 318 4.12 -6.14 4.81
N ALA A 319 4.82 -6.32 3.69
CA ALA A 319 4.65 -7.50 2.84
C ALA A 319 5.88 -8.40 2.98
N THR A 320 5.69 -9.71 3.07
CA THR A 320 6.76 -10.71 3.01
C THR A 320 6.44 -11.71 1.92
N ILE A 321 7.31 -11.80 0.94
CA ILE A 321 7.16 -12.68 -0.22
C ILE A 321 8.13 -13.84 -0.04
N ALA A 322 7.58 -15.05 0.08
CA ALA A 322 8.35 -16.27 0.24
C ALA A 322 8.06 -17.23 -0.91
N GLU A 323 9.14 -17.79 -1.47
CA GLU A 323 9.07 -18.93 -2.39
C GLU A 323 9.47 -20.18 -1.60
N VAL A 324 8.56 -21.15 -1.55
CA VAL A 324 8.80 -22.43 -0.90
C VAL A 324 9.12 -23.44 -1.99
N GLN A 325 10.34 -23.98 -1.98
CA GLN A 325 10.73 -25.06 -2.86
C GLN A 325 10.69 -26.37 -2.09
N LEU A 326 9.73 -27.24 -2.45
CA LEU A 326 9.67 -28.59 -1.93
C LEU A 326 10.48 -29.49 -2.85
N SER A 327 11.65 -29.92 -2.37
CA SER A 327 12.46 -30.94 -3.04
C SER A 327 12.00 -32.33 -2.60
N GLN A 328 11.49 -33.13 -3.53
CA GLN A 328 11.27 -34.56 -3.31
C GLN A 328 12.42 -35.35 -3.97
N ASN A 329 13.64 -35.20 -3.46
CA ASN A 329 14.75 -35.99 -3.99
C ASN A 329 14.81 -37.36 -3.32
N TYR A 330 14.15 -38.34 -3.95
CA TYR A 330 14.43 -39.76 -3.75
C TYR A 330 15.49 -40.19 -4.77
N GLN A 331 16.72 -40.41 -4.32
CA GLN A 331 17.77 -41.03 -5.16
C GLN A 331 18.01 -42.46 -4.68
N GLN A 332 17.20 -43.39 -5.19
CA GLN A 332 17.54 -44.81 -5.14
C GLN A 332 18.44 -45.12 -6.34
N GLY A 333 19.72 -45.29 -6.07
CA GLY A 333 20.67 -45.88 -6.99
C GLY A 333 21.50 -46.90 -6.24
N ILE A 334 21.34 -48.18 -6.57
CA ILE A 334 22.25 -49.22 -6.09
C ILE A 334 23.43 -49.23 -7.06
N ASP A 335 24.61 -48.82 -6.56
CA ASP A 335 25.85 -48.87 -7.32
C ASP A 335 26.35 -50.34 -7.38
N TRP A 336 25.87 -51.07 -8.39
CA TRP A 336 26.22 -52.48 -8.61
C TRP A 336 27.62 -52.67 -9.18
N GLN A 337 28.38 -51.60 -9.46
CA GLN A 337 29.74 -51.70 -9.99
C GLN A 337 30.71 -52.39 -9.01
N TYR A 338 30.35 -52.45 -7.73
CA TYR A 338 31.10 -53.16 -6.70
C TYR A 338 30.74 -54.66 -6.58
N LEU A 339 29.72 -55.15 -7.31
CA LEU A 339 29.26 -56.55 -7.24
C LEU A 339 30.10 -57.53 -8.08
N ARG A 340 31.07 -57.07 -8.89
CA ARG A 340 31.72 -57.92 -9.90
C ARG A 340 33.02 -58.64 -9.47
N ASN A 341 33.69 -58.28 -8.37
CA ASN A 341 35.01 -58.85 -8.05
C ASN A 341 35.06 -59.65 -6.73
N GLN A 342 35.25 -60.97 -6.87
CA GLN A 342 35.32 -61.97 -5.79
C GLN A 342 36.64 -61.89 -5.00
N GLY A 343 36.56 -62.07 -3.68
CA GLY A 343 37.70 -62.26 -2.76
C GLY A 343 37.42 -61.61 -1.40
N SER A 344 37.53 -62.34 -0.28
CA SER A 344 36.98 -62.00 1.05
C SER A 344 38.00 -61.34 1.99
N GLN A 345 37.83 -60.04 2.35
CA GLN A 345 38.58 -59.30 3.39
C GLN A 345 37.74 -58.13 3.96
N VAL A 346 37.59 -58.04 5.30
CA VAL A 346 36.91 -56.94 6.02
C VAL A 346 37.89 -55.79 6.19
N ALA A 347 37.51 -54.56 5.80
CA ALA A 347 38.36 -53.37 5.91
C ALA A 347 37.60 -52.19 6.56
N ILE A 348 38.23 -51.55 7.54
CA ILE A 348 37.70 -50.38 8.26
C ILE A 348 38.74 -49.26 8.14
N GLY A 349 38.32 -48.06 7.74
CA GLY A 349 39.23 -46.96 7.48
C GLY A 349 38.61 -45.59 7.65
N GLN A 350 39.42 -44.63 8.08
CA GLN A 350 39.05 -43.22 8.24
C GLN A 350 40.08 -42.39 7.46
N GLY A 351 39.62 -41.46 6.62
CA GLY A 351 40.52 -40.51 5.95
C GLY A 351 41.51 -41.11 4.95
N GLY A 352 41.03 -41.95 4.03
CA GLY A 352 41.84 -42.43 2.89
C GLY A 352 42.80 -43.59 3.18
N ALA A 353 42.87 -44.09 4.42
CA ALA A 353 43.62 -45.31 4.77
C ALA A 353 42.67 -46.39 5.33
N THR A 354 42.71 -47.61 4.78
CA THR A 354 41.90 -48.77 5.20
C THR A 354 42.79 -49.88 5.77
N GLN A 355 42.46 -50.37 6.98
CA GLN A 355 43.11 -51.54 7.57
C GLN A 355 42.20 -52.76 7.43
N SER A 356 42.76 -53.90 6.99
CA SER A 356 42.02 -55.15 6.83
C SER A 356 42.47 -56.21 7.84
N VAL A 357 41.54 -57.07 8.26
CA VAL A 357 41.85 -58.21 9.14
C VAL A 357 41.87 -59.50 8.31
N GLY A 358 43.03 -60.15 8.25
CA GLY A 358 43.21 -61.41 7.51
C GLY A 358 42.73 -62.63 8.30
N PRO A 359 42.51 -63.79 7.64
CA PRO A 359 42.19 -65.05 8.32
C PRO A 359 43.34 -65.39 9.29
N GLY A 360 43.05 -65.44 10.59
CA GLY A 360 44.05 -65.61 11.66
C GLY A 360 44.25 -64.41 12.59
N GLY A 361 43.52 -63.31 12.40
CA GLY A 361 43.49 -62.18 13.35
C GLY A 361 44.65 -61.18 13.22
N ALA A 362 45.45 -61.26 12.16
CA ALA A 362 46.50 -60.29 11.87
C ALA A 362 45.94 -59.06 11.12
N PHE A 363 46.29 -57.86 11.59
CA PHE A 363 45.97 -56.59 10.94
C PHE A 363 46.97 -56.30 9.81
N GLN A 364 46.49 -56.09 8.59
CA GLN A 364 47.29 -55.73 7.42
C GLN A 364 46.79 -54.39 6.84
N THR A 365 47.70 -53.41 6.79
CA THR A 365 47.44 -52.08 6.21
C THR A 365 47.50 -52.18 4.69
N ILE A 366 46.36 -52.00 4.02
CA ILE A 366 46.30 -52.05 2.55
C ILE A 366 46.41 -50.62 2.03
N THR A 367 47.60 -50.21 1.60
CA THR A 367 47.79 -48.96 0.85
C THR A 367 47.56 -49.22 -0.64
N SER A 368 46.34 -49.62 -1.00
CA SER A 368 45.95 -49.65 -2.42
C SER A 368 45.29 -48.33 -2.73
N ALA A 369 45.84 -47.62 -3.73
CA ALA A 369 45.31 -46.34 -4.20
C ALA A 369 43.82 -46.48 -4.54
N LEU A 370 42.96 -45.94 -3.68
CA LEU A 370 41.54 -45.79 -3.97
C LEU A 370 41.42 -44.87 -5.19
N THR A 371 40.58 -45.27 -6.15
CA THR A 371 40.22 -44.45 -7.30
C THR A 371 39.77 -43.06 -6.82
N PRO A 372 40.23 -41.95 -7.43
CA PRO A 372 39.92 -40.59 -6.97
C PRO A 372 38.40 -40.37 -7.07
N GLY A 373 37.71 -40.45 -5.94
CA GLY A 373 36.25 -40.37 -5.88
C GLY A 373 35.65 -40.89 -4.57
N VAL A 374 36.36 -41.78 -3.88
CA VAL A 374 35.92 -42.35 -2.57
C VAL A 374 36.61 -41.66 -1.36
N ALA A 375 37.54 -40.73 -1.62
CA ALA A 375 38.42 -40.13 -0.61
C ALA A 375 37.76 -39.15 0.39
N ASN A 376 36.53 -38.67 0.13
CA ASN A 376 35.85 -37.64 0.95
C ASN A 376 34.74 -38.18 1.87
N THR A 377 34.75 -39.48 2.20
CA THR A 377 33.79 -40.04 3.16
C THR A 377 34.42 -40.17 4.55
N ILE A 378 33.78 -39.56 5.56
CA ILE A 378 34.31 -39.43 6.93
C ILE A 378 34.37 -40.79 7.65
N PHE A 379 33.49 -41.73 7.30
CA PHE A 379 33.51 -43.11 7.79
C PHE A 379 33.19 -44.08 6.65
N THR A 380 34.02 -45.11 6.50
CA THR A 380 33.78 -46.23 5.57
C THR A 380 33.99 -47.54 6.31
N ALA A 381 32.96 -48.39 6.32
CA ALA A 381 32.99 -49.74 6.88
C ALA A 381 32.68 -50.72 5.74
N ALA A 382 33.65 -51.56 5.38
CA ALA A 382 33.51 -52.57 4.34
C ALA A 382 33.56 -53.97 4.97
N PHE A 383 32.43 -54.68 4.96
CA PHE A 383 32.35 -56.08 5.34
C PHE A 383 32.53 -56.95 4.10
N ARG A 384 33.46 -57.92 4.13
CA ARG A 384 33.43 -59.05 3.18
C ARG A 384 33.35 -60.36 3.94
N ASN A 385 32.13 -60.88 4.01
CA ASN A 385 31.87 -62.31 3.87
C ASN A 385 31.05 -62.47 2.58
N GLY A 386 31.18 -63.62 1.91
CA GLY A 386 30.49 -63.91 0.66
C GLY A 386 29.04 -63.43 0.66
N GLY A 387 28.79 -62.39 -0.14
CA GLY A 387 27.47 -61.83 -0.38
C GLY A 387 26.93 -60.95 0.74
N PHE A 388 27.26 -59.66 0.72
CA PHE A 388 26.35 -58.51 0.94
C PHE A 388 27.14 -57.29 1.45
N SER A 389 27.74 -56.53 0.53
CA SER A 389 28.25 -55.19 0.83
C SER A 389 27.32 -54.17 0.17
N ALA A 390 26.21 -53.86 0.84
CA ALA A 390 25.28 -52.82 0.43
C ALA A 390 25.63 -51.51 1.14
N ALA A 391 26.10 -50.52 0.39
CA ALA A 391 26.25 -49.16 0.91
C ALA A 391 24.90 -48.43 0.74
N ILE A 392 24.11 -48.39 1.81
CA ILE A 392 22.87 -47.62 1.85
C ILE A 392 23.24 -46.18 2.21
N ARG A 393 23.30 -45.29 1.22
CA ARG A 393 23.30 -43.84 1.48
C ARG A 393 21.85 -43.37 1.54
N LEU A 394 21.26 -43.40 2.72
CA LEU A 394 19.97 -42.77 3.00
C LEU A 394 20.26 -41.36 3.52
N LEU A 395 20.21 -40.36 2.64
CA LEU A 395 20.24 -38.96 3.05
C LEU A 395 18.86 -38.34 2.81
N GLU A 396 18.21 -38.01 3.91
CA GLU A 396 16.97 -37.26 3.99
C GLU A 396 17.30 -35.77 3.90
N SER A 397 16.64 -35.03 3.01
CA SER A 397 16.69 -33.56 3.00
C SER A 397 15.27 -33.00 2.89
N PHE A 398 14.78 -32.39 3.97
CA PHE A 398 13.55 -31.61 3.94
C PHE A 398 13.78 -30.29 3.17
N GLY A 399 12.72 -29.82 2.48
CA GLY A 399 12.77 -28.68 1.54
C GLY A 399 13.26 -27.36 2.13
N THR A 400 13.68 -26.44 1.24
CA THR A 400 14.29 -25.15 1.60
C THR A 400 13.27 -24.02 1.36
N VAL A 401 13.02 -23.20 2.39
CA VAL A 401 12.24 -21.96 2.26
C VAL A 401 13.18 -20.82 1.87
N LYS A 402 12.86 -20.08 0.80
CA LYS A 402 13.65 -18.92 0.35
C LYS A 402 12.78 -17.66 0.39
N VAL A 403 13.11 -16.73 1.30
CA VAL A 403 12.45 -15.41 1.33
C VAL A 403 13.03 -14.55 0.22
N LEU A 404 12.17 -14.00 -0.64
CA LEU A 404 12.59 -13.18 -1.76
C LEU A 404 12.71 -11.70 -1.38
N SER A 405 11.74 -11.15 -0.65
CA SER A 405 11.68 -9.73 -0.31
C SER A 405 10.69 -9.42 0.83
N SER A 406 11.00 -8.43 1.66
CA SER A 406 10.13 -7.94 2.75
C SER A 406 9.88 -6.42 2.71
N PRO A 407 9.25 -5.89 1.64
CA PRO A 407 9.06 -4.45 1.53
C PRO A 407 8.06 -3.90 2.56
N LYS A 408 8.31 -2.67 2.99
CA LYS A 408 7.40 -1.90 3.85
C LYS A 408 6.96 -0.63 3.14
N LEU A 409 5.66 -0.33 3.20
CA LEU A 409 5.06 0.80 2.51
C LEU A 409 4.02 1.46 3.41
N SER A 410 4.10 2.76 3.62
CA SER A 410 3.09 3.50 4.38
C SER A 410 2.21 4.32 3.46
N VAL A 411 0.90 4.26 3.69
CA VAL A 411 -0.13 4.73 2.76
C VAL A 411 -1.29 5.34 3.53
N LEU A 412 -1.83 6.45 3.00
CA LEU A 412 -3.04 7.08 3.53
C LEU A 412 -4.30 6.27 3.18
N ASN A 413 -5.35 6.46 3.97
CA ASN A 413 -6.64 5.83 3.74
C ASN A 413 -7.20 6.19 2.36
N ASN A 414 -7.75 5.19 1.66
CA ASN A 414 -8.27 5.29 0.30
C ASN A 414 -7.26 5.82 -0.75
N GLN A 415 -5.96 5.80 -0.46
CA GLN A 415 -4.91 6.16 -1.42
C GLN A 415 -4.22 4.93 -1.97
N THR A 416 -4.11 4.82 -3.29
CA THR A 416 -3.27 3.79 -3.90
C THR A 416 -1.81 4.19 -3.82
N ALA A 417 -0.95 3.31 -3.32
CA ALA A 417 0.48 3.45 -3.38
C ALA A 417 1.10 2.35 -4.24
N ILE A 418 2.18 2.69 -4.94
CA ILE A 418 2.91 1.79 -5.83
C ILE A 418 4.35 1.76 -5.36
N LEU A 419 4.87 0.56 -5.14
CA LEU A 419 6.27 0.28 -4.87
C LEU A 419 6.84 -0.50 -6.06
N LYS A 420 7.85 0.04 -6.73
CA LYS A 420 8.54 -0.61 -7.84
C LYS A 420 10.03 -0.80 -7.48
N VAL A 421 10.45 -2.06 -7.40
CA VAL A 421 11.83 -2.49 -7.13
C VAL A 421 12.25 -3.40 -8.29
N THR A 422 12.81 -2.80 -9.33
CA THR A 422 13.15 -3.51 -10.59
C THR A 422 14.56 -3.23 -11.04
N ASN A 423 15.20 -4.24 -11.60
CA ASN A 423 16.45 -4.15 -12.32
C ASN A 423 16.16 -4.06 -13.83
N SER A 424 16.75 -3.09 -14.51
CA SER A 424 16.63 -2.98 -15.97
C SER A 424 17.73 -3.79 -16.63
N VAL A 425 17.35 -4.78 -17.43
CA VAL A 425 18.27 -5.58 -18.24
C VAL A 425 18.17 -5.13 -19.68
N VAL A 426 19.31 -4.76 -20.25
CA VAL A 426 19.43 -4.33 -21.65
C VAL A 426 19.77 -5.53 -22.51
N TYR A 427 19.03 -5.73 -23.58
CA TYR A 427 19.30 -6.71 -24.63
C TYR A 427 19.21 -6.02 -25.99
N PHE A 428 19.72 -6.66 -27.03
CA PHE A 428 19.80 -6.06 -28.35
C PHE A 428 18.93 -6.82 -29.33
N THR A 429 18.02 -6.10 -30.00
CA THR A 429 17.31 -6.63 -31.16
C THR A 429 18.14 -6.30 -32.40
N VAL A 430 18.50 -7.33 -33.17
CA VAL A 430 19.29 -7.15 -34.39
C VAL A 430 18.39 -7.36 -35.60
N LYS A 431 18.41 -6.43 -36.54
CA LYS A 431 17.79 -6.59 -37.86
C LYS A 431 18.90 -6.78 -38.89
N ALA A 432 18.81 -7.84 -39.70
CA ALA A 432 19.71 -8.06 -40.83
C ALA A 432 18.99 -7.78 -42.14
N ASP A 433 19.46 -6.77 -42.87
CA ASP A 433 18.99 -6.44 -44.21
C ASP A 433 20.03 -6.91 -45.22
N THR A 434 19.67 -7.88 -46.05
CA THR A 434 20.55 -8.42 -47.09
C THR A 434 20.24 -7.74 -48.41
N THR A 435 21.17 -6.95 -48.95
CA THR A 435 21.07 -6.42 -50.31
C THR A 435 22.02 -7.20 -51.22
N THR A 436 21.52 -7.61 -52.39
CA THR A 436 22.32 -8.34 -53.38
C THR A 436 22.55 -7.42 -54.58
N THR A 437 23.80 -6.99 -54.78
CA THR A 437 24.19 -6.11 -55.89
C THR A 437 25.27 -6.81 -56.71
N GLN A 438 25.02 -7.04 -58.01
CA GLN A 438 25.92 -7.77 -58.93
C GLN A 438 26.47 -9.11 -58.38
N GLY A 439 25.60 -9.94 -57.78
CA GLY A 439 26.00 -11.27 -57.29
C GLY A 439 26.80 -11.29 -55.98
N ALA A 440 27.14 -10.12 -55.42
CA ALA A 440 27.68 -9.98 -54.07
C ALA A 440 26.54 -9.73 -53.07
N GLN A 441 26.41 -10.58 -52.06
CA GLN A 441 25.48 -10.37 -50.94
C GLN A 441 26.17 -9.50 -49.88
N THR A 442 25.58 -8.35 -49.57
CA THR A 442 25.98 -7.50 -48.44
C THR A 442 24.88 -7.52 -47.39
N THR A 443 25.19 -8.02 -46.20
CA THR A 443 24.29 -8.03 -45.04
C THR A 443 24.60 -6.82 -44.15
N ALA A 444 23.64 -5.90 -44.01
CA ALA A 444 23.72 -4.81 -43.05
C ALA A 444 23.03 -5.23 -41.75
N PHE A 445 23.71 -5.09 -40.61
CA PHE A 445 23.15 -5.39 -39.30
C PHE A 445 22.82 -4.09 -38.57
N THR A 446 21.55 -3.85 -38.29
CA THR A 446 21.08 -2.74 -37.46
C THR A 446 20.79 -3.27 -36.07
N THR A 447 21.55 -2.81 -35.08
CA THR A 447 21.39 -3.21 -33.67
C THR A 447 20.64 -2.12 -32.92
N THR A 448 19.52 -2.46 -32.26
CA THR A 448 18.74 -1.52 -31.43
C THR A 448 18.75 -2.00 -29.99
N PRO A 449 19.20 -1.18 -29.02
CA PRO A 449 19.10 -1.52 -27.61
C PRO A 449 17.63 -1.52 -27.17
N GLN A 450 17.22 -2.56 -26.46
CA GLN A 450 15.93 -2.69 -25.79
C GLN A 450 16.18 -2.97 -24.31
N SER A 451 15.33 -2.43 -23.44
CA SER A 451 15.47 -2.61 -22.00
C SER A 451 14.19 -3.16 -21.41
N VAL A 452 14.31 -4.20 -20.61
CA VAL A 452 13.19 -4.80 -19.88
C VAL A 452 13.44 -4.72 -18.39
N SER A 453 12.42 -4.32 -17.63
CA SER A 453 12.51 -4.18 -16.17
C SER A 453 12.00 -5.44 -15.50
N VAL A 454 12.84 -6.08 -14.70
CA VAL A 454 12.52 -7.33 -13.99
C VAL A 454 12.68 -7.10 -12.49
N GLY A 455 11.70 -7.52 -11.68
CA GLY A 455 11.70 -7.38 -10.23
C GLY A 455 10.29 -7.34 -9.65
N LEU A 456 10.14 -6.69 -8.49
CA LEU A 456 8.89 -6.59 -7.75
C LEU A 456 8.17 -5.27 -8.05
N VAL A 457 6.89 -5.34 -8.37
CA VAL A 457 5.96 -4.21 -8.39
C VAL A 457 4.79 -4.55 -7.47
N LEU A 458 4.54 -3.72 -6.47
CA LEU A 458 3.44 -3.89 -5.53
C LEU A 458 2.55 -2.65 -5.56
N SER A 459 1.29 -2.81 -5.95
CA SER A 459 0.26 -1.78 -5.82
C SER A 459 -0.67 -2.14 -4.68
N VAL A 460 -0.91 -1.22 -3.75
CA VAL A 460 -1.84 -1.42 -2.62
C VAL A 460 -2.74 -0.20 -2.44
N THR A 461 -4.03 -0.46 -2.22
CA THR A 461 -5.01 0.55 -1.79
C THR A 461 -5.64 0.08 -0.49
N PRO A 462 -5.37 0.75 0.65
CA PRO A 462 -6.01 0.43 1.91
C PRO A 462 -7.28 1.26 2.13
N GLN A 463 -8.26 0.67 2.80
CA GLN A 463 -9.42 1.34 3.37
C GLN A 463 -9.58 0.94 4.83
N ILE A 464 -9.55 1.90 5.74
CA ILE A 464 -9.61 1.65 7.18
C ILE A 464 -11.05 1.84 7.66
N SER A 465 -11.62 0.79 8.26
CA SER A 465 -12.96 0.79 8.85
C SER A 465 -12.98 1.45 10.23
N ALA A 466 -14.18 1.79 10.73
CA ALA A 466 -14.34 2.37 12.06
C ALA A 466 -13.90 1.43 13.21
N HIS A 467 -13.93 0.12 12.98
CA HIS A 467 -13.54 -0.92 13.96
C HIS A 467 -12.09 -1.39 13.78
N ASP A 468 -11.19 -0.51 13.30
CA ASP A 468 -9.75 -0.79 13.14
C ASP A 468 -9.38 -2.02 12.30
N ALA A 469 -10.30 -2.48 11.45
CA ALA A 469 -9.98 -3.42 10.38
C ALA A 469 -9.65 -2.67 9.10
N VAL A 470 -8.69 -3.19 8.34
CA VAL A 470 -8.17 -2.65 7.09
C VAL A 470 -8.61 -3.55 5.95
N LEU A 471 -9.36 -3.00 5.00
CA LEU A 471 -9.60 -3.61 3.71
C LEU A 471 -8.45 -3.24 2.78
N LEU A 472 -7.80 -4.22 2.18
CA LEU A 472 -6.66 -4.05 1.30
C LEU A 472 -7.03 -4.56 -0.09
N ASN A 473 -6.91 -3.71 -1.11
CA ASN A 473 -6.81 -4.13 -2.50
C ASN A 473 -5.32 -4.20 -2.85
N VAL A 474 -4.82 -5.39 -3.16
CA VAL A 474 -3.39 -5.64 -3.36
C VAL A 474 -3.15 -6.33 -4.70
N ARG A 475 -2.19 -5.78 -5.45
CA ARG A 475 -1.70 -6.34 -6.70
C ARG A 475 -0.17 -6.45 -6.69
N PRO A 476 0.39 -7.59 -6.23
CA PRO A 476 1.80 -7.91 -6.42
C PRO A 476 2.05 -8.43 -7.84
N SER A 477 3.15 -8.01 -8.44
CA SER A 477 3.72 -8.53 -9.68
C SER A 477 5.22 -8.77 -9.46
N ILE A 478 5.67 -10.01 -9.62
CA ILE A 478 7.06 -10.41 -9.44
C ILE A 478 7.54 -10.95 -10.77
N SER A 479 8.60 -10.38 -11.30
CA SER A 479 9.27 -10.88 -12.50
C SER A 479 10.69 -11.32 -12.18
N ARG A 480 11.14 -12.40 -12.83
CA ARG A 480 12.52 -12.87 -12.79
C ARG A 480 12.97 -13.37 -14.17
N ILE A 481 14.27 -13.33 -14.43
CA ILE A 481 14.84 -13.93 -15.64
C ILE A 481 15.04 -15.43 -15.38
N THR A 482 14.46 -16.29 -16.22
CA THR A 482 14.62 -17.76 -16.13
C THR A 482 15.80 -18.25 -16.94
N GLY A 483 16.13 -17.56 -18.03
CA GLY A 483 17.26 -17.90 -18.89
C GLY A 483 17.42 -16.90 -20.04
N PHE A 484 18.33 -17.21 -20.95
CA PHE A 484 18.49 -16.49 -22.21
C PHE A 484 18.23 -17.46 -23.36
N ARG A 485 17.43 -17.03 -24.33
CA ARG A 485 17.14 -17.79 -25.55
C ARG A 485 17.83 -17.11 -26.72
N GLN A 486 18.50 -17.90 -27.55
CA GLN A 486 19.14 -17.38 -28.75
C GLN A 486 18.07 -16.96 -29.76
N ASP A 487 18.19 -15.75 -30.28
CA ASP A 487 17.35 -15.27 -31.37
C ASP A 487 17.66 -16.09 -32.63
N PRO A 488 16.67 -16.79 -33.23
CA PRO A 488 16.89 -17.57 -34.44
C PRO A 488 17.22 -16.72 -35.67
N ASN A 489 16.96 -15.40 -35.65
CA ASN A 489 17.23 -14.49 -36.75
C ASN A 489 17.67 -13.13 -36.23
N PRO A 490 18.87 -12.61 -36.57
CA PRO A 490 19.73 -12.97 -37.68
C PRO A 490 20.84 -13.97 -37.38
N ASN A 491 21.21 -14.76 -38.38
CA ASN A 491 22.39 -15.63 -38.32
C ASN A 491 23.66 -14.77 -38.43
N LEU A 492 24.21 -14.37 -37.28
CA LEU A 492 25.41 -13.54 -37.18
C LEU A 492 26.66 -14.38 -37.42
N LYS A 493 26.95 -14.67 -38.69
CA LYS A 493 28.22 -15.29 -39.10
C LYS A 493 29.24 -14.19 -39.41
N ALA A 494 30.29 -14.09 -38.61
CA ALA A 494 31.42 -13.20 -38.90
C ALA A 494 32.63 -14.03 -39.33
N THR A 495 33.31 -13.61 -40.40
CA THR A 495 34.59 -14.20 -40.83
C THR A 495 35.71 -13.27 -40.37
N ALA A 496 36.48 -13.68 -39.35
CA ALA A 496 37.70 -13.01 -38.94
C ALA A 496 38.88 -13.97 -39.14
N GLY A 497 39.84 -13.59 -40.00
CA GLY A 497 41.06 -14.39 -40.23
C GLY A 497 40.84 -15.79 -40.84
N GLY A 498 39.76 -15.99 -41.61
CA GLY A 498 39.45 -17.28 -42.26
C GLY A 498 38.74 -18.31 -41.38
N THR A 499 38.43 -17.99 -40.12
CA THR A 499 37.61 -18.82 -39.23
C THR A 499 36.22 -18.21 -39.09
N LEU A 500 35.17 -19.05 -39.24
CA LEU A 500 33.78 -18.65 -39.05
C LEU A 500 33.49 -18.54 -37.55
N LEU A 501 33.14 -17.35 -37.06
CA LEU A 501 32.70 -17.11 -35.69
C LEU A 501 31.17 -17.00 -35.67
N ASP A 502 30.52 -17.89 -34.90
CA ASP A 502 29.08 -17.89 -34.64
C ASP A 502 28.78 -16.94 -33.47
N LEU A 503 28.30 -15.72 -33.77
CA LEU A 503 27.90 -14.76 -32.74
C LEU A 503 26.45 -15.06 -32.32
N LYS A 504 26.26 -15.40 -31.04
CA LYS A 504 24.93 -15.69 -30.49
C LYS A 504 24.29 -14.40 -29.98
N ASN A 505 23.14 -14.02 -30.53
CA ASN A 505 22.30 -12.96 -29.97
C ASN A 505 21.36 -13.57 -28.94
N GLU A 506 21.49 -13.18 -27.67
CA GLU A 506 20.73 -13.74 -26.55
C GLU A 506 19.65 -12.75 -26.08
N VAL A 507 18.40 -13.22 -26.03
CA VAL A 507 17.24 -12.46 -25.54
C VAL A 507 16.82 -13.07 -24.20
N PRO A 508 16.58 -12.25 -23.15
CA PRO A 508 16.18 -12.76 -21.85
C PRO A 508 14.76 -13.35 -21.89
N GLU A 509 14.60 -14.53 -21.31
CA GLU A 509 13.33 -15.16 -21.00
C GLU A 509 12.88 -14.70 -19.61
N ILE A 510 11.68 -14.10 -19.54
CA ILE A 510 11.18 -13.47 -18.31
C ILE A 510 9.94 -14.21 -17.86
N GLU A 511 9.95 -14.62 -16.61
CA GLU A 511 8.80 -15.18 -15.94
C GLU A 511 8.18 -14.13 -15.03
N THR A 512 6.89 -13.86 -15.21
CA THR A 512 6.14 -12.90 -14.40
C THR A 512 5.01 -13.62 -13.68
N ARG A 513 4.93 -13.41 -12.36
CA ARG A 513 3.85 -13.88 -11.48
C ARG A 513 3.08 -12.66 -11.00
N GLU A 514 1.79 -12.58 -11.36
CA GLU A 514 0.92 -11.48 -10.93
C GLU A 514 -0.31 -12.03 -10.22
N MET A 515 -0.74 -11.33 -9.18
CA MET A 515 -1.95 -11.64 -8.43
C MET A 515 -2.71 -10.34 -8.14
N GLU A 516 -4.03 -10.40 -8.02
CA GLU A 516 -4.88 -9.30 -7.54
C GLU A 516 -5.89 -9.89 -6.55
N SER A 517 -6.03 -9.26 -5.39
CA SER A 517 -7.00 -9.70 -4.40
C SER A 517 -7.45 -8.54 -3.51
N ILE A 518 -8.69 -8.65 -3.02
CA ILE A 518 -9.26 -7.75 -2.01
C ILE A 518 -9.48 -8.57 -0.75
N MET A 519 -8.89 -8.15 0.37
CA MET A 519 -9.04 -8.84 1.66
C MET A 519 -9.25 -7.87 2.81
N ARG A 520 -9.97 -8.32 3.82
CA ARG A 520 -10.15 -7.60 5.08
C ARG A 520 -9.25 -8.25 6.13
N VAL A 521 -8.45 -7.43 6.81
CA VAL A 521 -7.48 -7.86 7.83
C VAL A 521 -7.62 -6.96 9.04
N SER A 522 -7.50 -7.48 10.25
CA SER A 522 -7.48 -6.65 11.46
C SER A 522 -6.12 -5.96 11.62
N ASP A 523 -6.06 -4.90 12.42
CA ASP A 523 -4.82 -4.20 12.73
C ASP A 523 -3.76 -5.14 13.32
N GLY A 524 -2.57 -5.16 12.71
CA GLY A 524 -1.42 -5.95 13.16
C GLY A 524 -1.47 -7.45 12.83
N GLU A 525 -2.57 -7.96 12.29
CA GLU A 525 -2.74 -9.36 11.89
C GLU A 525 -2.15 -9.65 10.51
N ILE A 526 -1.84 -10.92 10.24
CA ILE A 526 -1.24 -11.36 8.98
C ILE A 526 -2.31 -11.99 8.11
N ALA A 527 -2.50 -11.44 6.91
CA ALA A 527 -3.21 -12.09 5.83
C ALA A 527 -2.25 -12.85 4.93
N VAL A 528 -2.70 -13.97 4.40
CA VAL A 528 -1.94 -14.81 3.48
C VAL A 528 -2.62 -14.74 2.12
N LEU A 529 -1.91 -14.22 1.13
CA LEU A 529 -2.21 -14.42 -0.28
C LEU A 529 -1.41 -15.61 -0.78
N GLY A 530 -2.07 -16.77 -0.81
CA GLY A 530 -1.54 -17.94 -1.50
C GLY A 530 -1.98 -17.96 -2.96
N GLY A 531 -1.26 -18.71 -3.78
CA GLY A 531 -1.85 -19.27 -4.99
C GLY A 531 -0.98 -19.15 -6.23
N LEU A 532 0.03 -20.00 -6.33
CA LEU A 532 0.27 -20.81 -7.52
C LEU A 532 1.32 -21.86 -7.17
N MET A 533 0.91 -23.12 -7.14
CA MET A 533 1.83 -24.25 -7.07
C MET A 533 2.25 -24.58 -8.50
N GLN A 534 3.55 -24.49 -8.79
CA GLN A 534 4.14 -24.92 -10.04
C GLN A 534 4.83 -26.26 -9.81
N ASP A 535 4.52 -27.22 -10.67
CA ASP A 535 5.16 -28.54 -10.70
C ASP A 535 6.03 -28.60 -11.97
N GLU A 536 7.34 -28.59 -11.80
CA GLU A 536 8.30 -28.72 -12.89
C GLU A 536 8.92 -30.12 -12.84
N ILE A 537 8.75 -30.87 -13.93
CA ILE A 537 9.30 -32.22 -14.07
C ILE A 537 10.36 -32.19 -15.17
N ASP A 538 11.63 -32.28 -14.77
CA ASP A 538 12.77 -32.41 -15.68
C ASP A 538 13.12 -33.90 -15.85
N TYR A 539 12.86 -34.43 -17.04
CA TYR A 539 13.16 -35.81 -17.41
C TYR A 539 14.55 -35.88 -18.07
N ARG A 540 15.58 -36.28 -17.32
CA ARG A 540 16.91 -36.55 -17.89
C ARG A 540 17.14 -38.03 -18.01
N LYS A 541 17.35 -38.50 -19.25
CA LYS A 541 17.69 -39.88 -19.55
C LYS A 541 19.08 -39.92 -20.19
N ASP A 542 20.06 -40.34 -19.42
CA ASP A 542 21.41 -40.63 -19.92
C ASP A 542 21.43 -42.09 -20.34
N ALA A 543 21.74 -42.38 -21.60
CA ALA A 543 21.72 -43.73 -22.12
C ALA A 543 22.93 -43.97 -23.03
N VAL A 544 23.52 -45.16 -22.94
CA VAL A 544 24.57 -45.58 -23.89
C VAL A 544 23.88 -45.95 -25.21
N PRO A 545 24.14 -45.23 -26.32
CA PRO A 545 23.49 -45.51 -27.60
C PRO A 545 23.78 -46.96 -28.05
N GLY A 546 22.75 -47.67 -28.52
CA GLY A 546 22.81 -49.07 -28.98
C GLY A 546 22.51 -50.11 -27.88
N LEU A 547 23.18 -50.05 -26.72
CA LEU A 547 22.97 -51.02 -25.64
C LEU A 547 21.68 -50.75 -24.83
N ALA A 548 21.20 -49.50 -24.83
CA ALA A 548 20.01 -49.10 -24.11
C ALA A 548 18.69 -49.63 -24.70
N ASP A 549 18.68 -50.03 -25.98
CA ASP A 549 17.48 -50.47 -26.70
C ASP A 549 17.29 -51.99 -26.72
N LEU A 550 18.24 -52.76 -26.16
CA LEU A 550 18.14 -54.21 -26.08
C LEU A 550 17.01 -54.64 -25.12
N PRO A 551 16.09 -55.53 -25.55
CA PRO A 551 15.08 -56.09 -24.65
C PRO A 551 15.77 -56.83 -23.50
N ALA A 552 15.18 -56.77 -22.30
CA ALA A 552 15.66 -57.34 -21.03
C ALA A 552 16.89 -56.68 -20.36
N ILE A 553 17.91 -56.22 -21.10
CA ILE A 553 19.16 -55.68 -20.49
C ILE A 553 19.37 -54.17 -20.69
N GLY A 554 18.59 -53.48 -21.53
CA GLY A 554 18.79 -52.04 -21.82
C GLY A 554 18.60 -51.10 -20.62
N LYS A 555 17.84 -51.51 -19.59
CA LYS A 555 17.67 -50.74 -18.34
C LYS A 555 18.92 -50.72 -17.46
N LEU A 556 19.88 -51.62 -17.66
CA LEU A 556 21.17 -51.63 -16.95
C LEU A 556 22.17 -50.62 -17.56
N PHE A 557 21.92 -50.15 -18.78
CA PHE A 557 22.79 -49.23 -19.54
C PHE A 557 22.13 -47.86 -19.78
N SER A 558 21.06 -47.56 -19.04
CA SER A 558 20.42 -46.25 -19.01
C SER A 558 20.25 -45.77 -17.58
N HIS A 559 20.58 -44.51 -17.34
CA HIS A 559 20.34 -43.80 -16.10
C HIS A 559 19.21 -42.82 -16.34
N ARG A 560 18.18 -42.88 -15.47
CA ARG A 560 17.07 -41.96 -15.49
C ARG A 560 17.15 -41.09 -14.24
N ASN A 561 17.29 -39.80 -14.45
CA ASN A 561 17.24 -38.80 -13.40
C ASN A 561 16.00 -37.94 -13.65
N ASP A 562 14.92 -38.27 -12.93
CA ASP A 562 13.68 -37.51 -12.94
C ASP A 562 13.74 -36.52 -11.77
N THR A 563 13.86 -35.23 -12.06
CA THR A 563 13.85 -34.18 -11.02
C THR A 563 12.46 -33.54 -11.01
N ASN A 564 11.72 -33.74 -9.92
CA ASN A 564 10.45 -33.04 -9.67
C ASN A 564 10.71 -31.88 -8.70
N THR A 565 10.48 -30.66 -9.17
CA THR A 565 10.57 -29.45 -8.36
C THR A 565 9.19 -28.84 -8.21
N LYS A 566 8.71 -28.74 -6.97
CA LYS A 566 7.49 -28.00 -6.65
C LYS A 566 7.85 -26.65 -6.05
N THR A 567 7.38 -25.57 -6.66
CA THR A 567 7.52 -24.22 -6.13
C THR A 567 6.16 -23.62 -5.79
N GLU A 568 6.06 -22.99 -4.63
CA GLU A 568 4.87 -22.26 -4.22
C GLU A 568 5.25 -20.82 -3.84
N LEU A 569 4.56 -19.85 -4.44
CA LEU A 569 4.66 -18.44 -4.05
C LEU A 569 3.60 -18.11 -3.00
N VAL A 570 4.06 -17.68 -1.83
CA VAL A 570 3.20 -17.22 -0.73
C VAL A 570 3.54 -15.78 -0.38
N VAL A 571 2.52 -14.92 -0.36
CA VAL A 571 2.67 -13.51 0.00
C VAL A 571 1.94 -13.25 1.31
N PHE A 572 2.69 -12.91 2.35
CA PHE A 572 2.16 -12.49 3.64
C PHE A 572 2.01 -10.97 3.65
N LEU A 573 0.87 -10.48 4.13
CA LEU A 573 0.62 -9.05 4.31
C LEU A 573 0.21 -8.77 5.74
N ARG A 574 0.80 -7.74 6.34
CA ARG A 574 0.47 -7.27 7.67
C ARG A 574 0.23 -5.76 7.65
N PRO A 575 -1.03 -5.31 7.70
CA PRO A 575 -1.35 -3.89 7.89
C PRO A 575 -1.24 -3.49 9.36
N VAL A 576 -0.62 -2.35 9.62
CA VAL A 576 -0.53 -1.73 10.95
C VAL A 576 -1.03 -0.28 10.84
N ILE A 577 -2.08 0.07 11.54
CA ILE A 577 -2.64 1.43 11.54
C ILE A 577 -1.68 2.35 12.28
N VAL A 578 -1.28 3.44 11.62
CA VAL A 578 -0.40 4.46 12.19
C VAL A 578 -1.28 5.56 12.80
N ARG A 579 -1.22 5.70 14.13
CA ARG A 579 -1.90 6.75 14.91
C ARG A 579 -0.96 7.91 15.17
N GLU A 580 0.30 7.59 15.51
CA GLU A 580 1.34 8.56 15.79
C GLU A 580 2.52 8.32 14.84
N ALA A 581 2.55 9.11 13.76
CA ALA A 581 3.61 9.09 12.76
C ALA A 581 4.92 9.74 13.27
N ASP A 582 5.39 9.35 14.46
CA ASP A 582 6.64 9.81 15.07
C ASP A 582 7.57 8.63 15.39
N ILE A 583 8.88 8.88 15.40
CA ILE A 583 9.93 7.93 15.79
C ILE A 583 9.86 7.51 17.27
N ARG A 584 9.06 8.24 18.06
CA ARG A 584 8.73 7.91 19.44
C ARG A 584 7.45 7.10 19.59
N GLY A 585 6.56 7.18 18.59
CA GLY A 585 5.31 6.42 18.49
C GLY A 585 5.49 5.17 17.65
N ASP A 586 4.67 5.03 16.61
CA ASP A 586 4.51 3.77 15.84
C ASP A 586 5.75 3.40 15.02
N PHE A 587 6.64 4.36 14.73
CA PHE A 587 7.90 4.11 14.01
C PHE A 587 9.08 3.74 14.93
N ARG A 588 8.86 3.52 16.23
CA ARG A 588 9.94 3.22 17.20
C ARG A 588 10.85 2.06 16.77
N SER A 589 10.31 1.03 16.11
CA SER A 589 11.11 -0.11 15.62
C SER A 589 12.15 0.28 14.56
N LEU A 590 11.92 1.36 13.82
CA LEU A 590 12.82 1.86 12.78
C LEU A 590 13.95 2.71 13.36
N ARG A 591 13.92 3.06 14.66
CA ARG A 591 14.94 3.91 15.29
C ARG A 591 16.36 3.36 15.15
N GLY A 592 16.54 2.03 15.20
CA GLY A 592 17.85 1.40 15.03
C GLY A 592 18.37 1.41 13.59
N ALA A 593 17.49 1.63 12.61
CA ALA A 593 17.88 1.76 11.19
C ALA A 593 18.08 3.22 10.77
N LEU A 594 17.77 4.19 11.66
CA LEU A 594 18.00 5.59 11.36
C LEU A 594 19.50 5.90 11.45
N PRO A 595 20.02 6.69 10.52
CA PRO A 595 21.36 7.21 10.66
C PRO A 595 21.45 8.13 11.88
N ASP A 596 22.57 8.11 12.58
CA ASP A 596 22.81 8.98 13.73
C ASP A 596 22.61 10.46 13.39
N ALA A 597 22.27 11.28 14.39
CA ALA A 597 22.09 12.73 14.21
C ALA A 597 23.32 13.45 13.60
N ALA A 598 24.49 12.81 13.64
CA ALA A 598 25.73 13.27 13.00
C ALA A 598 25.76 13.02 11.47
N PHE A 599 24.97 12.09 10.94
CA PHE A 599 24.99 11.72 9.52
C PHE A 599 24.68 12.89 8.57
N PHE A 600 23.76 13.77 8.97
CA PHE A 600 23.44 14.97 8.19
C PHE A 600 24.40 16.13 8.45
N ARG A 601 25.25 16.04 9.47
CA ARG A 601 26.23 17.07 9.83
C ARG A 601 27.58 16.87 9.13
N ASP A 602 27.98 15.63 8.82
CA ASP A 602 29.34 15.35 8.33
C ASP A 602 29.60 15.67 6.84
N ARG A 603 28.59 15.71 5.96
CA ARG A 603 28.87 15.97 4.53
C ARG A 603 29.23 17.41 4.18
N ASN A 604 28.75 18.39 4.95
CA ASN A 604 29.11 19.80 4.75
C ASN A 604 30.42 20.16 5.47
N ALA A 605 30.71 19.50 6.59
CA ALA A 605 31.94 19.71 7.35
C ALA A 605 33.18 19.09 6.66
N GLU A 606 33.03 17.94 5.99
CA GLU A 606 34.12 17.35 5.20
C GLU A 606 34.48 18.16 3.96
N ARG A 607 33.50 18.74 3.24
CA ARG A 607 33.77 19.63 2.10
C ARG A 607 34.42 20.94 2.54
N ALA A 608 33.95 21.53 3.65
CA ALA A 608 34.57 22.72 4.23
C ALA A 608 35.99 22.46 4.77
N ARG A 609 36.31 21.23 5.20
CA ARG A 609 37.68 20.84 5.61
C ARG A 609 38.59 20.42 4.46
N LYS A 610 38.04 20.00 3.31
CA LYS A 610 38.84 19.58 2.15
C LYS A 610 39.18 20.69 1.16
N GLY A 611 38.67 21.91 1.33
CA GLY A 611 39.08 23.05 0.51
C GLY A 611 38.85 22.83 -0.98
N GLU A 612 37.65 22.36 -1.33
CA GLU A 612 37.13 22.34 -2.70
C GLU A 612 35.92 23.27 -2.82
#